data_AF-A0A7V9MM38-F1
#
_entry.id   AF-A0A7V9MM38-F1
#
_cell.length_a   1.000
_cell.length_b   1.000
_cell.length_c   1.000
_cell.angle_alpha   90.00
_cell.angle_beta   90.00
_cell.angle_gamma   90.00
#
_symmetry.space_group_name_H-M   'P 1'
#
loop_
_entity.id
_entity.type
_entity.pdbx_description
1 polymer ?
#
loop_
_entity_poly.entity_id
_entity_poly.type
_entity_poly.pdbx_seq_one_letter_code
_entity_poly.pdbx_strand_id
1 'polypeptide(L)'
;MVKASTVEYGEYLANSVANCVGCHTEREMKSGAFIGKPFAGGMFFAEEPRSEGKSYYSPNLTPDPETGVMAHWTEETFIARFHAGYGFVSPMPWGSFSRIDDIDLKAIFLYLKSLEPVSSKVEKTVYHAGEPLP
;
A
#
# COMPACT_ATOMS: atom_id res chain seq x y z
N MET A 1 -13.35 19.71 18.99
CA MET A 1 -12.22 19.73 18.04
C MET A 1 -12.75 19.25 16.69
N VAL A 2 -12.55 20.00 15.62
CA VAL A 2 -12.94 19.58 14.26
C VAL A 2 -11.82 18.68 13.74
N LYS A 3 -12.17 17.47 13.28
CA LYS A 3 -11.24 16.53 12.63
C LYS A 3 -10.67 17.19 11.38
N ALA A 4 -9.34 17.20 11.22
CA ALA A 4 -8.66 17.86 10.09
C ALA A 4 -7.64 16.90 9.47
N SER A 5 -7.44 17.00 8.15
CA SER A 5 -6.47 16.20 7.42
C SER A 5 -5.08 16.82 7.53
N THR A 6 -4.27 16.36 8.48
CA THR A 6 -2.86 16.76 8.63
C THR A 6 -1.93 15.58 8.36
N VAL A 7 -0.65 15.87 8.09
CA VAL A 7 0.38 14.84 7.87
C VAL A 7 0.56 13.99 9.11
N GLU A 8 0.59 14.58 10.30
CA GLU A 8 0.77 13.88 11.58
C GLU A 8 -0.41 12.93 11.87
N TYR A 9 -1.63 13.36 11.52
CA TYR A 9 -2.78 12.48 11.67
C TYR A 9 -2.75 11.34 10.64
N GLY A 10 -2.36 11.65 9.40
CA GLY A 10 -2.14 10.66 8.35
C GLY A 10 -1.08 9.62 8.72
N GLU A 11 0.00 10.05 9.37
CA GLU A 11 1.06 9.18 9.90
C GLU A 11 0.48 8.17 10.88
N TYR A 12 -0.29 8.65 11.87
CA TYR A 12 -0.95 7.79 12.83
C TYR A 12 -1.87 6.76 12.15
N LEU A 13 -2.70 7.21 11.21
CA LEU A 13 -3.61 6.34 10.48
C LEU A 13 -2.86 5.29 9.66
N ALA A 14 -1.87 5.70 8.87
CA ALA A 14 -1.13 4.82 7.97
C ALA A 14 -0.24 3.82 8.73
N ASN A 15 0.30 4.18 9.89
CA ASN A 15 1.15 3.29 10.68
C ASN A 15 0.35 2.38 11.63
N SER A 16 -0.74 2.87 12.21
CA SER A 16 -1.38 2.19 13.35
C SER A 16 -2.81 1.71 13.09
N VAL A 17 -3.62 2.50 12.38
CA VAL A 17 -5.06 2.21 12.22
C VAL A 17 -5.33 1.41 10.95
N ALA A 18 -4.91 1.94 9.80
CA ALA A 18 -4.99 1.26 8.51
C ALA A 18 -3.80 0.31 8.27
N ASN A 19 -2.70 0.48 9.04
CA ASN A 19 -1.50 -0.35 9.01
C ASN A 19 -0.93 -0.57 7.59
N CYS A 20 -0.92 0.50 6.78
CA CYS A 20 -0.32 0.51 5.45
C CYS A 20 1.16 0.10 5.50
N VAL A 21 1.91 0.58 6.50
CA VAL A 21 3.33 0.23 6.70
C VAL A 21 3.54 -1.27 6.87
N GLY A 22 2.58 -1.95 7.49
CA GLY A 22 2.68 -3.36 7.82
C GLY A 22 2.70 -4.26 6.60
N CYS A 23 1.98 -3.88 5.54
CA CYS A 23 1.89 -4.63 4.28
C CYS A 23 2.74 -4.04 3.16
N HIS A 24 3.05 -2.74 3.18
CA HIS A 24 3.84 -2.07 2.14
C HIS A 24 5.29 -1.84 2.56
N THR A 25 5.84 -2.76 3.35
CA THR A 25 7.27 -2.78 3.69
C THR A 25 7.75 -4.22 3.60
N GLU A 26 8.87 -4.44 2.91
CA GLU A 26 9.42 -5.79 2.76
C GLU A 26 9.74 -6.43 4.11
N ARG A 27 9.39 -7.71 4.23
CA ARG A 27 9.57 -8.51 5.43
C ARG A 27 10.29 -9.80 5.11
N GLU A 28 11.13 -10.23 6.05
CA GLU A 28 11.65 -11.59 6.02
C GLU A 28 10.55 -12.57 6.47
N MET A 29 10.20 -13.54 5.62
CA MET A 29 9.08 -14.45 5.87
C MET A 29 9.21 -15.34 7.12
N LYS A 30 10.44 -15.61 7.57
CA LYS A 30 10.67 -16.51 8.73
C LYS A 30 10.52 -15.79 10.07
N SER A 31 11.16 -14.63 10.22
CA SER A 31 11.08 -13.83 11.46
C SER A 31 9.92 -12.84 11.49
N GLY A 32 9.38 -12.48 10.32
CA GLY A 32 8.42 -11.38 10.16
C GLY A 32 9.05 -9.99 10.32
N ALA A 33 10.37 -9.91 10.50
CA ALA A 33 11.08 -8.65 10.67
C ALA A 33 11.00 -7.80 9.40
N PHE A 34 10.87 -6.49 9.57
CA PHE A 34 11.00 -5.54 8.48
C PHE A 34 12.46 -5.51 8.00
N ILE A 35 12.67 -5.73 6.71
CA ILE A 35 14.00 -5.70 6.07
C ILE A 35 14.09 -4.62 4.99
N GLY A 36 12.94 -4.14 4.49
CA GLY A 36 12.86 -3.03 3.54
C GLY A 36 12.74 -1.66 4.22
N LYS A 37 12.83 -0.61 3.41
CA LYS A 37 12.51 0.75 3.84
C LYS A 37 10.98 0.87 4.07
N PRO A 38 10.53 1.58 5.11
CA PRO A 38 9.10 1.75 5.38
C PRO A 38 8.35 2.26 4.14
N PHE A 39 7.18 1.68 3.87
CA PHE A 39 6.31 2.03 2.73
C PHE A 39 6.89 1.77 1.34
N ALA A 40 8.10 1.23 1.22
CA ALA A 40 8.77 1.01 -0.07
C ALA A 40 8.32 -0.27 -0.80
N GLY A 41 7.26 -0.93 -0.33
CA GLY A 41 6.72 -2.14 -0.94
C GLY A 41 7.59 -3.37 -0.69
N GLY A 42 7.47 -4.38 -1.56
CA GLY A 42 8.31 -5.58 -1.54
C GLY A 42 7.83 -6.72 -0.63
N MET A 43 6.75 -6.56 0.15
CA MET A 43 6.19 -7.69 0.90
C MET A 43 5.60 -8.73 -0.05
N PHE A 44 6.07 -9.97 0.07
CA PHE A 44 5.57 -11.12 -0.69
C PHE A 44 4.32 -11.71 -0.05
N PHE A 45 3.30 -11.95 -0.86
CA PHE A 45 2.10 -12.70 -0.52
C PHE A 45 2.05 -13.94 -1.41
N ALA A 46 2.26 -15.10 -0.79
CA ALA A 46 2.22 -16.36 -1.49
C ALA A 46 0.83 -16.67 -2.05
N GLU A 47 0.80 -17.57 -3.03
CA GLU A 47 -0.43 -18.15 -3.55
C GLU A 47 -1.25 -18.82 -2.43
N GLU A 48 -2.54 -18.54 -2.42
CA GLU A 48 -3.52 -19.16 -1.52
C GLU A 48 -4.78 -19.55 -2.31
N PRO A 49 -5.67 -20.42 -1.80
CA PRO A 49 -6.86 -20.85 -2.53
C PRO A 49 -7.75 -19.69 -3.04
N ARG A 50 -7.75 -18.56 -2.33
CA ARG A 50 -8.52 -17.36 -2.70
C ARG A 50 -7.83 -16.46 -3.72
N SER A 51 -6.55 -16.66 -3.99
CA SER A 51 -5.81 -15.87 -4.98
C SER A 51 -5.88 -16.43 -6.40
N GLU A 52 -6.63 -17.51 -6.63
CA GLU A 52 -6.80 -18.14 -7.94
C GLU A 52 -5.47 -18.48 -8.62
N GLY A 53 -4.51 -19.01 -7.85
CA GLY A 53 -3.21 -19.35 -8.41
C GLY A 53 -2.25 -18.18 -8.53
N LYS A 54 -2.50 -17.05 -7.85
CA LYS A 54 -1.67 -15.84 -7.98
C LYS A 54 -0.89 -15.54 -6.70
N SER A 55 0.36 -15.15 -6.86
CA SER A 55 1.18 -14.55 -5.80
C SER A 55 1.32 -13.05 -6.04
N TYR A 56 1.67 -12.28 -5.01
CA TYR A 56 1.72 -10.82 -5.11
C TYR A 56 2.91 -10.23 -4.39
N TYR A 57 3.32 -9.03 -4.83
CA TYR A 57 4.19 -8.14 -4.08
C TYR A 57 3.48 -6.83 -3.82
N SER A 58 3.58 -6.31 -2.60
CA SER A 58 3.06 -4.99 -2.26
C SER A 58 3.80 -3.91 -3.06
N PRO A 59 3.11 -2.95 -3.69
CA PRO A 59 3.75 -1.85 -4.39
C PRO A 59 4.44 -0.87 -3.44
N ASN A 60 5.41 -0.12 -3.97
CA ASN A 60 6.05 1.01 -3.30
C ASN A 60 5.07 2.19 -3.20
N LEU A 61 4.75 2.62 -1.98
CA LEU A 61 3.86 3.75 -1.68
C LEU A 61 4.60 5.07 -1.48
N THR A 62 5.93 5.09 -1.48
CA THR A 62 6.67 6.36 -1.40
C THR A 62 6.41 7.20 -2.66
N PRO A 63 6.60 8.53 -2.62
CA PRO A 63 6.37 9.40 -3.78
C PRO A 63 7.56 9.37 -4.75
N ASP A 64 8.27 8.25 -4.85
CA ASP A 64 9.36 8.05 -5.80
C ASP A 64 8.87 8.14 -7.26
N PRO A 65 9.46 9.00 -8.11
CA PRO A 65 8.93 9.28 -9.45
C PRO A 65 8.94 8.09 -10.41
N GLU A 66 9.80 7.11 -10.19
CA GLU A 66 10.00 5.98 -11.11
C GLU A 66 9.33 4.70 -10.62
N THR A 67 9.36 4.45 -9.32
CA THR A 67 8.93 3.17 -8.73
C THR A 67 7.74 3.32 -7.78
N GLY A 68 7.41 4.53 -7.35
CA GLY A 68 6.39 4.81 -6.34
C GLY A 68 5.01 5.10 -6.93
N VAL A 69 3.97 4.39 -6.46
CA VAL A 69 2.59 4.61 -6.97
C VAL A 69 2.06 6.00 -6.64
N MET A 70 2.47 6.55 -5.49
CA MET A 70 1.98 7.85 -5.00
C MET A 70 2.56 9.02 -5.78
N ALA A 71 3.63 8.84 -6.57
CA ALA A 71 4.10 9.86 -7.50
C ALA A 71 3.08 10.15 -8.62
N HIS A 72 2.23 9.18 -8.95
CA HIS A 72 1.31 9.24 -10.09
C HIS A 72 -0.16 9.40 -9.70
N TRP A 73 -0.51 9.33 -8.41
CA TRP A 73 -1.88 9.47 -7.95
C TRP A 73 -2.17 10.89 -7.46
N THR A 74 -3.31 11.42 -7.87
CA THR A 74 -3.91 12.61 -7.24
C THR A 74 -4.68 12.23 -5.99
N GLU A 75 -5.00 13.22 -5.15
CA GLU A 75 -5.82 13.01 -3.94
C GLU A 75 -7.19 12.42 -4.32
N GLU A 76 -7.82 12.92 -5.38
CA GLU A 76 -9.13 12.45 -5.86
C GLU A 76 -9.04 11.01 -6.35
N THR A 77 -7.96 10.66 -7.04
CA THR A 77 -7.73 9.29 -7.52
C THR A 77 -7.57 8.33 -6.34
N PHE A 78 -6.80 8.73 -5.33
CA PHE A 78 -6.61 7.95 -4.11
C PHE A 78 -7.94 7.72 -3.39
N ILE A 79 -8.69 8.78 -3.11
CA ILE A 79 -9.98 8.70 -2.41
C ILE A 79 -10.98 7.85 -3.21
N ALA A 80 -11.15 8.12 -4.50
CA ALA A 80 -12.06 7.36 -5.36
C ALA A 80 -11.67 5.88 -5.44
N ARG A 81 -10.37 5.58 -5.47
CA ARG A 81 -9.87 4.20 -5.49
C ARG A 81 -10.23 3.43 -4.23
N PHE A 82 -10.13 4.06 -3.06
CA PHE A 82 -10.53 3.45 -1.79
C PHE A 82 -12.04 3.22 -1.74
N HIS A 83 -12.86 4.24 -2.05
CA HIS A 83 -14.32 4.10 -2.03
C HIS A 83 -14.87 3.11 -3.06
N ALA A 84 -14.17 2.90 -4.18
CA ALA A 84 -14.55 1.85 -5.11
C ALA A 84 -14.61 0.48 -4.41
N GLY A 85 -13.71 0.19 -3.46
CA GLY A 85 -13.76 -1.03 -2.63
C GLY A 85 -13.53 -2.37 -3.35
N TYR A 86 -13.42 -2.37 -4.68
CA TYR A 86 -13.17 -3.54 -5.52
C TYR A 86 -12.41 -3.14 -6.80
N GLY A 87 -12.00 -4.11 -7.62
CA GLY A 87 -11.47 -3.84 -8.96
C GLY A 87 -9.97 -4.12 -9.17
N PHE A 88 -9.24 -4.46 -8.11
CA PHE A 88 -7.92 -5.11 -8.23
C PHE A 88 -7.99 -6.49 -7.61
N VAL A 89 -7.53 -7.50 -8.36
CA VAL A 89 -7.26 -8.82 -7.80
C VAL A 89 -5.95 -8.68 -7.02
N SER A 90 -6.07 -8.44 -5.72
CA SER A 90 -4.97 -8.11 -4.82
C SER A 90 -5.30 -8.61 -3.40
N PRO A 91 -4.29 -8.93 -2.56
CA PRO A 91 -4.50 -9.22 -1.14
C PRO A 91 -5.01 -8.02 -0.33
N MET A 92 -4.92 -6.81 -0.88
CA MET A 92 -5.36 -5.60 -0.18
C MET A 92 -6.88 -5.63 0.07
N PRO A 93 -7.35 -5.44 1.31
CA PRO A 93 -8.77 -5.56 1.67
C PRO A 93 -9.55 -4.29 1.30
N TRP A 94 -9.61 -3.95 0.01
CA TRP A 94 -10.26 -2.75 -0.52
C TRP A 94 -11.69 -2.56 0.01
N GLY A 95 -12.47 -3.64 0.09
CA GLY A 95 -13.85 -3.57 0.59
C GLY A 95 -13.94 -3.08 2.03
N SER A 96 -13.03 -3.51 2.90
CA SER A 96 -12.96 -3.09 4.29
C SER A 96 -12.59 -1.61 4.45
N PHE A 97 -11.78 -1.09 3.52
CA PHE A 97 -11.34 0.31 3.54
C PHE A 97 -12.28 1.27 2.80
N SER A 98 -13.27 0.76 2.05
CA SER A 98 -14.19 1.57 1.24
C SER A 98 -15.05 2.57 2.00
N ARG A 99 -15.16 2.40 3.33
CA ARG A 99 -15.97 3.23 4.22
C ARG A 99 -15.16 4.19 5.10
N ILE A 100 -13.83 4.23 4.95
CA ILE A 100 -13.02 5.27 5.59
C ILE A 100 -13.48 6.62 5.04
N ASP A 101 -13.68 7.62 5.91
CA ASP A 101 -14.12 8.95 5.47
C ASP A 101 -13.02 9.74 4.74
N ASP A 102 -13.44 10.69 3.91
CA ASP A 102 -12.56 11.51 3.08
C ASP A 102 -11.51 12.26 3.90
N ILE A 103 -11.80 12.66 5.14
CA ILE A 103 -10.85 13.39 5.99
C ILE A 103 -9.67 12.48 6.35
N ASP A 104 -9.93 11.21 6.69
CA ASP A 104 -8.91 10.22 6.97
C ASP A 104 -8.14 9.80 5.72
N LEU A 105 -8.84 9.54 4.61
CA LEU A 105 -8.18 9.18 3.35
C LEU A 105 -7.28 10.31 2.86
N LYS A 106 -7.73 11.56 2.98
CA LYS A 106 -6.91 12.75 2.68
C LYS A 106 -5.71 12.86 3.61
N ALA A 107 -5.88 12.62 4.91
CA ALA A 107 -4.76 12.64 5.86
C ALA A 107 -3.70 11.59 5.49
N ILE A 108 -4.12 10.36 5.21
CA ILE A 108 -3.25 9.28 4.75
C ILE A 108 -2.55 9.67 3.45
N PHE A 109 -3.27 10.22 2.47
CA PHE A 109 -2.70 10.69 1.21
C PHE A 109 -1.60 11.74 1.45
N LEU A 110 -1.88 12.77 2.26
CA LEU A 110 -0.90 13.81 2.60
C LEU A 110 0.36 13.23 3.25
N TYR A 111 0.19 12.29 4.19
CA TYR A 111 1.32 11.61 4.81
C TYR A 111 2.14 10.81 3.81
N LEU A 112 1.51 9.96 3.00
CA LEU A 112 2.22 9.17 1.99
C LEU A 112 2.96 10.04 0.97
N LYS A 113 2.39 11.20 0.59
CA LYS A 113 3.04 12.17 -0.30
C LYS A 113 4.20 12.92 0.37
N SER A 114 4.27 12.93 1.70
CA SER A 114 5.34 13.59 2.46
C SER A 114 6.55 12.69 2.75
N LEU A 115 6.42 11.38 2.51
CA LEU A 115 7.50 10.41 2.75
C LEU A 115 8.73 10.73 1.89
N GLU A 116 9.91 10.38 2.41
CA GLU A 116 11.13 10.37 1.63
C GLU A 116 10.97 9.40 0.43
N PRO A 117 11.22 9.86 -0.81
CA PRO A 117 11.22 8.99 -1.98
C PRO A 117 12.23 7.85 -1.83
N VAL A 118 11.79 6.61 -2.01
CA VAL A 118 12.68 5.44 -2.02
C VAL A 118 12.57 4.77 -3.37
N SER A 119 13.70 4.68 -4.09
CA SER A 119 13.79 3.86 -5.29
C SER A 119 13.76 2.38 -4.89
N SER A 120 12.61 1.74 -5.10
CA SER A 120 12.35 0.34 -4.74
C SER A 120 11.52 -0.29 -5.83
N LYS A 121 12.19 -0.96 -6.77
CA LYS A 121 11.56 -1.49 -7.97
C LYS A 121 10.89 -2.83 -7.70
N VAL A 122 9.57 -2.79 -7.55
CA VAL A 122 8.71 -3.98 -7.59
C VAL A 122 8.33 -4.22 -9.05
N GLU A 123 9.09 -5.06 -9.77
CA GLU A 123 8.95 -5.29 -11.22
C GLU A 123 7.53 -5.66 -11.65
N LYS A 124 6.85 -6.48 -10.83
CA LYS A 124 5.47 -6.92 -11.05
C LYS A 124 4.79 -7.13 -9.70
N THR A 125 3.53 -6.72 -9.58
CA THR A 125 2.76 -6.88 -8.33
C THR A 125 1.92 -8.15 -8.30
N VAL A 126 1.79 -8.87 -9.42
CA VAL A 126 0.98 -10.09 -9.56
C VAL A 126 1.76 -11.13 -10.36
N TYR A 127 1.90 -12.34 -9.84
CA TYR A 127 2.53 -13.47 -10.53
C TYR A 127 1.53 -14.61 -10.67
N HIS A 128 1.43 -15.23 -11.84
CA HIS A 128 0.56 -16.37 -12.08
C HIS A 128 1.22 -17.69 -11.66
N ALA A 129 0.42 -18.73 -11.44
CA ALA A 129 0.90 -20.06 -11.06
C ALA A 129 1.97 -20.54 -12.04
N GLY A 130 3.13 -20.91 -11.49
CA GLY A 130 4.29 -21.39 -12.27
C GLY A 130 5.15 -20.30 -12.91
N GLU A 131 4.79 -19.00 -12.79
CA GLU A 131 5.71 -17.92 -13.16
C GLU A 131 6.90 -17.88 -12.18
N PRO A 132 8.14 -17.69 -12.66
CA PRO A 132 9.28 -17.49 -11.78
C PRO A 132 9.09 -16.25 -10.91
N LEU A 133 9.29 -16.41 -9.60
CA LEU A 133 9.39 -15.31 -8.66
C LEU A 133 10.80 -14.70 -8.73
N PRO A 134 10.92 -13.38 -8.50
CA PRO A 134 12.21 -12.69 -8.48
C PRO A 134 13.12 -13.14 -7.32
#